data_AF-A0A2K3KNW8-F1
#
_entry.id   AF-A0A2K3KNW8-F1
#
_cell.length_a   1.000
_cell.length_b   1.000
_cell.length_c   1.000
_cell.angle_alpha   90.00
_cell.angle_beta   90.00
_cell.angle_gamma   90.00
#
_symmetry.space_group_name_H-M   'P 1'
#
loop_
_entity.id
_entity.type
_entity.pdbx_description
1 polymer ?
#
loop_
_entity_poly.entity_id
_entity_poly.type
_entity_poly.pdbx_seq_one_letter_code
_entity_poly.pdbx_strand_id
1 'polypeptide(L)' 'AGTPGGRAKRQREEQMTPIVDLSEGDDGFVLPACLSNRKFFDKNPLQVPASEKNYVLGVSSTARQNQLNEDIAAVIR' A
#
# COMPACT_ATOMS: atom_id res chain seq x y z
N ALA A 1 -22.61 -27.99 -24.30
CA ALA A 1 -21.22 -27.81 -24.74
C ALA A 1 -20.79 -26.40 -24.38
N GLY A 2 -19.84 -26.25 -23.46
CA GLY A 2 -19.36 -24.95 -22.97
C GLY A 2 -18.05 -24.56 -23.65
N THR A 3 -17.96 -23.34 -24.13
CA THR A 3 -16.73 -22.77 -24.70
C THR A 3 -16.00 -21.99 -23.61
N PRO A 4 -14.72 -22.27 -23.30
CA PRO A 4 -13.99 -21.54 -22.28
C PRO A 4 -13.56 -20.17 -22.87
N GLY A 5 -14.20 -19.10 -22.41
CA GLY A 5 -13.80 -17.72 -22.70
C GLY A 5 -12.48 -17.38 -22.01
N GLY A 6 -11.37 -17.73 -22.65
CA GLY A 6 -10.04 -17.30 -22.23
C GLY A 6 -9.91 -15.78 -22.37
N ARG A 7 -9.81 -15.07 -21.24
CA ARG A 7 -9.58 -13.62 -21.22
C ARG A 7 -8.18 -13.34 -21.80
N ALA A 8 -8.13 -12.92 -23.06
CA ALA A 8 -6.88 -12.49 -23.69
C ALA A 8 -6.31 -11.29 -22.92
N LYS A 9 -5.11 -11.45 -22.35
CA LYS A 9 -4.36 -10.32 -21.79
C LYS A 9 -4.03 -9.38 -22.95
N ARG A 10 -4.49 -8.13 -22.88
CA ARG A 10 -4.14 -7.11 -23.89
C ARG A 10 -2.61 -6.98 -23.92
N GLN A 11 -2.01 -7.32 -25.06
CA GLN A 11 -0.60 -7.09 -25.30
C GLN A 11 -0.39 -5.58 -25.41
N ARG A 12 0.51 -5.03 -24.58
CA ARG A 12 0.87 -3.62 -24.65
C ARG A 12 1.63 -3.39 -25.96
N GLU A 13 1.15 -2.45 -26.76
CA GLU A 13 1.60 -2.22 -28.14
C GLU A 13 2.97 -1.52 -28.23
N GLU A 14 3.40 -0.84 -27.16
CA GLU A 14 4.72 -0.23 -27.10
C GLU A 14 5.69 -1.06 -26.26
N GLN A 15 6.83 -1.36 -26.87
CA GLN A 15 8.04 -1.83 -26.21
C GLN A 15 8.47 -0.72 -25.23
N MET A 16 8.07 -0.85 -23.95
CA MET A 16 8.50 0.11 -22.94
C MET A 16 10.02 0.02 -22.86
N THR A 17 10.69 1.12 -23.18
CA THR A 17 12.09 1.28 -22.79
C THR A 17 12.14 1.07 -21.29
N PRO A 18 12.98 0.16 -20.78
CA PRO A 18 13.08 -0.06 -19.35
C PRO A 18 13.47 1.28 -18.71
N ILE A 19 12.60 1.79 -17.85
CA ILE A 19 12.79 3.06 -17.12
C ILE A 19 14.04 3.00 -16.24
N VAL A 20 14.48 1.79 -15.92
CA VAL A 20 15.67 1.49 -15.13
C VAL A 20 16.57 0.61 -15.97
N ASP A 21 17.74 1.12 -16.34
CA ASP A 21 18.80 0.31 -16.93
C ASP A 21 19.35 -0.63 -15.86
N LEU A 22 19.18 -1.94 -16.07
CA LEU A 22 19.67 -2.99 -15.17
C LEU A 22 21.07 -3.47 -15.56
N SER A 23 21.68 -2.89 -16.59
CA SER A 23 22.98 -3.29 -17.13
C SER A 23 24.16 -2.47 -16.61
N GLU A 24 23.92 -1.30 -16.00
CA GLU A 24 24.97 -0.40 -15.51
C GLU A 24 24.98 -0.31 -13.98
N GLY A 25 25.97 -0.95 -13.35
CA GLY A 25 26.35 -0.72 -11.95
C GLY A 25 26.41 -2.00 -11.11
N ASP A 26 27.59 -2.31 -10.59
CA ASP A 26 27.87 -3.41 -9.64
C ASP A 26 27.02 -3.31 -8.35
N ASP A 27 26.38 -2.16 -8.12
CA ASP A 27 25.53 -1.86 -6.95
C ASP A 27 24.05 -2.27 -7.08
N GLY A 28 23.60 -2.67 -8.28
CA GLY A 28 22.22 -3.10 -8.50
C GLY A 28 21.13 -2.08 -8.15
N PHE A 29 19.87 -2.44 -8.37
CA PHE A 29 18.74 -1.61 -7.94
C PHE A 29 18.55 -1.72 -6.43
N VAL A 30 18.77 -0.62 -5.70
CA VAL A 30 18.49 -0.56 -4.26
C VAL A 30 16.98 -0.45 -4.04
N LEU A 31 16.37 -1.55 -3.58
CA LEU A 31 14.97 -1.59 -3.22
C LEU A 31 14.70 -0.65 -2.03
N PRO A 32 13.79 0.34 -2.15
CA PRO A 32 13.44 1.23 -1.04
C PRO A 32 13.08 0.45 0.23
N ALA A 33 13.56 0.93 1.38
CA ALA A 33 13.42 0.24 2.66
C ALA A 33 11.95 0.01 3.09
N CYS A 34 11.02 0.83 2.60
CA CYS A 34 9.58 0.63 2.85
C CYS A 34 9.00 -0.61 2.16
N LEU A 35 9.66 -1.13 1.13
CA LEU A 35 9.24 -2.34 0.40
C LEU A 35 9.88 -3.61 0.96
N SER A 36 11.06 -3.49 1.59
CA SER A 36 11.79 -4.63 2.17
C SER A 36 11.53 -4.80 3.68
N ASN A 37 11.26 -3.72 4.41
CA ASN A 37 11.06 -3.74 5.85
C ASN A 37 9.60 -3.45 6.23
N ARG A 38 8.91 -4.50 6.71
CA ARG A 38 7.50 -4.42 7.14
C ARG A 38 7.25 -3.42 8.28
N LYS A 39 8.25 -3.14 9.12
CA LYS A 39 8.17 -2.20 10.26
C LYS A 39 8.69 -0.80 9.94
N PHE A 40 8.95 -0.50 8.66
CA PHE A 40 9.51 0.79 8.25
C PHE A 40 8.63 1.97 8.68
N PHE A 41 7.30 1.83 8.54
CA PHE A 41 6.33 2.87 8.88
C PHE A 41 6.09 3.04 10.39
N ASP A 42 6.56 2.13 11.23
CA ASP A 42 6.48 2.28 12.69
C ASP A 42 7.38 3.44 13.16
N LYS A 43 8.56 3.57 12.54
CA LYS A 43 9.53 4.65 12.82
C LYS A 43 9.35 5.85 11.92
N ASN A 44 8.72 5.66 10.76
CA ASN A 44 8.54 6.70 9.73
C ASN A 44 7.06 6.75 9.31
N PRO A 45 6.17 7.33 10.13
CA PRO A 45 4.75 7.35 9.81
C PRO A 45 4.46 8.14 8.53
N LEU A 46 3.46 7.69 7.78
CA LEU A 46 3.00 8.36 6.56
C LEU A 46 2.62 9.81 6.86
N GLN A 47 3.27 10.74 6.17
CA GLN A 47 2.96 12.15 6.24
C GLN A 47 1.87 12.47 5.24
N VAL A 48 0.74 12.96 5.74
CA VAL A 48 -0.40 13.40 4.93
C VAL A 48 -0.88 14.76 5.45
N PRO A 49 -1.36 15.65 4.56
CA PRO A 49 -1.95 16.91 4.99
C PRO A 49 -3.06 16.71 6.01
N ALA A 50 -3.18 17.63 6.97
CA ALA A 50 -4.18 17.53 8.04
C ALA A 50 -5.62 17.44 7.51
N SER A 51 -5.90 18.10 6.38
CA SER A 51 -7.19 18.06 5.68
C SER A 51 -7.57 16.65 5.20
N GLU A 52 -6.60 15.84 4.81
CA GLU A 52 -6.82 14.53 4.17
C GLU A 52 -6.57 13.35 5.12
N LYS A 53 -5.94 13.62 6.27
CA LYS A 53 -5.51 12.61 7.24
C LYS A 53 -6.62 11.65 7.67
N ASN A 54 -7.84 12.16 7.85
CA ASN A 54 -9.00 11.36 8.23
C ASN A 54 -9.43 10.39 7.14
N TYR A 55 -9.35 10.80 5.87
CA TYR A 55 -9.76 10.01 4.72
C TYR A 55 -8.69 8.97 4.34
N VAL A 56 -7.42 9.39 4.33
CA VAL A 56 -6.30 8.55 3.85
C VAL A 56 -5.84 7.55 4.92
N LEU A 57 -5.74 7.96 6.19
CA LEU A 57 -5.24 7.08 7.27
C LEU A 57 -6.34 6.46 8.12
N GLY A 58 -7.62 6.81 7.89
CA GLY A 58 -8.74 6.32 8.70
C GLY A 58 -8.69 6.72 10.18
N VAL A 59 -7.81 7.65 10.57
CA VAL A 59 -7.55 8.03 11.97
C VAL A 59 -8.52 9.08 12.52
N SER A 60 -9.72 9.20 11.92
CA SER A 60 -10.69 10.19 12.39
C SER A 60 -10.97 9.99 13.88
N SER A 61 -11.07 11.10 14.60
CA SER A 61 -11.35 11.09 16.05
C SER A 61 -12.60 10.26 16.36
N THR A 62 -13.63 10.36 15.52
CA THR A 62 -14.87 9.59 15.63
C THR A 62 -14.64 8.08 15.47
N ALA A 63 -13.88 7.64 14.47
CA ALA A 63 -13.60 6.22 14.27
C ALA A 63 -12.79 5.62 15.44
N ARG A 64 -11.81 6.36 15.96
CA ARG A 64 -11.05 5.94 17.16
C ARG A 64 -11.92 5.89 18.40
N GLN A 65 -12.83 6.85 18.58
CA GLN A 65 -13.75 6.85 19.71
C GLN A 65 -14.70 5.65 19.67
N ASN A 66 -15.20 5.29 18.49
CA ASN A 66 -16.09 4.14 18.33
C ASN A 66 -15.36 2.82 18.65
N GLN A 67 -14.13 2.64 18.14
CA GLN A 67 -13.31 1.47 18.48
C GLN A 67 -13.05 1.38 19.98
N LEU A 68 -12.67 2.50 20.61
CA LEU A 68 -12.42 2.55 22.04
C LEU A 68 -13.66 2.17 22.85
N ASN A 69 -14.84 2.64 22.44
CA ASN A 69 -16.10 2.31 23.10
C ASN A 69 -16.43 0.81 23.01
N GLU A 70 -16.21 0.19 21.85
CA GLU A 70 -16.38 -1.26 21.67
C GLU A 70 -15.41 -2.06 22.55
N ASP A 71 -14.14 -1.65 22.61
CA ASP A 71 -13.12 -2.31 23.42
C ASP A 71 -13.46 -2.19 24.92
N ILE A 72 -13.87 -1.00 25.39
CA ILE A 72 -14.34 -0.79 26.77
C ILE A 72 -15.56 -1.66 27.06
N ALA A 73 -16.53 -1.69 26.15
CA ALA A 73 -17.72 -2.52 26.28
C ALA A 73 -17.39 -4.02 26.28
N ALA A 74 -16.31 -4.46 25.62
CA ALA A 74 -15.85 -5.84 25.67
C ALA A 74 -15.19 -6.21 27.02
N VAL A 75 -14.47 -5.27 27.63
CA VAL A 75 -13.78 -5.47 28.92
C VAL A 75 -14.74 -5.50 30.11
N ILE A 76 -15.84 -4.74 30.06
CA ILE A 76 -16.81 -4.63 31.17
C ILE A 76 -17.83 -5.79 31.17
N ARG A 77 -17.85 -6.64 30.12
CA ARG A 77 -18.70 -7.87 30.06
C ARG A 77 -18.24 -8.92 31.05
#